data_AF-F7JSE0-F1
#
_entry.id   AF-F7JSE0-F1
#
_cell.length_a   1.000
_cell.length_b   1.000
_cell.length_c   1.000
_cell.angle_alpha   90.00
_cell.angle_beta   90.00
_cell.angle_gamma   90.00
#
_symmetry.space_group_name_H-M   'P 1'
#
loop_
_entity.id
_entity.type
_entity.pdbx_description
1 polymer ?
#
loop_
_entity_poly.entity_id
_entity_poly.type
_entity_poly.pdbx_seq_one_letter_code
_entity_poly.pdbx_strand_id
1 'polypeptide(L)'
;MQRNRYEMLTDENLIEELRGGDSAITDFIMNKYKPMVRKKARAMFLLGGENEDLIQEGMIGLFKAIRDYETRQGTSFASFAELCVSRQMYSAIEASQRKKHLPLNSYVSLYEESVEEGKKVPLIDTIEPQEENNPEALYFGKEFTEIFSERLKENLSTLENHVLELHLMGTDYRKIAELLGKSPKAVDNALQRIKSKAQKLLKNELR
;
A
#
# COMPACT_ATOMS: atom_id res chain seq x y z
N MET A 1 -4.43 -38.28 33.17
CA MET A 1 -3.72 -39.43 32.55
C MET A 1 -3.25 -39.12 31.12
N GLN A 2 -4.04 -38.48 30.26
CA GLN A 2 -3.62 -38.15 28.88
C GLN A 2 -2.40 -37.23 28.76
N ARG A 3 -2.26 -36.21 29.62
CA ARG A 3 -1.14 -35.24 29.56
C ARG A 3 0.25 -35.88 29.69
N ASN A 4 0.42 -36.87 30.57
CA ASN A 4 1.67 -37.61 30.73
C ASN A 4 2.01 -38.49 29.52
N ARG A 5 0.99 -38.95 28.77
CA ARG A 5 1.20 -39.70 27.53
C ARG A 5 1.72 -38.79 26.42
N TYR A 6 1.14 -37.60 26.28
CA TYR A 6 1.55 -36.66 25.24
C TYR A 6 2.99 -36.15 25.42
N GLU A 7 3.47 -36.02 26.67
CA GLU A 7 4.85 -35.64 26.95
C GLU A 7 5.91 -36.67 26.49
N MET A 8 5.51 -37.93 26.29
CA MET A 8 6.40 -39.00 25.80
C MET A 8 6.44 -39.10 24.27
N LEU A 9 5.58 -38.36 23.56
CA LEU A 9 5.52 -38.37 22.10
C LEU A 9 6.25 -37.16 21.52
N THR A 10 6.82 -37.32 20.32
CA THR A 10 7.34 -36.19 19.56
C THR A 10 6.19 -35.33 19.02
N ASP A 11 6.48 -34.07 18.70
CA ASP A 11 5.48 -33.15 18.16
C ASP A 11 4.87 -33.67 16.84
N GLU A 12 5.69 -34.33 16.01
CA GLU A 12 5.25 -34.94 14.76
C GLU A 12 4.26 -36.10 15.02
N ASN A 13 4.55 -36.97 15.98
CA ASN A 13 3.67 -38.08 16.33
C ASN A 13 2.34 -37.57 16.93
N LEU A 14 2.38 -36.52 17.74
CA LEU A 14 1.18 -35.88 18.26
C LEU A 14 0.30 -35.33 17.13
N ILE A 15 0.89 -34.69 16.11
CA ILE A 15 0.13 -34.15 14.98
C ILE A 15 -0.46 -35.27 14.11
N GLU A 16 0.24 -36.40 13.94
CA GLU A 16 -0.34 -37.56 13.26
C GLU A 16 -1.50 -38.17 14.08
N GLU A 17 -1.40 -38.25 15.41
CA GLU A 17 -2.51 -38.71 16.26
C GLU A 17 -3.70 -37.74 16.26
N LEU A 18 -3.46 -36.42 16.15
CA LEU A 18 -4.50 -35.41 16.01
C LEU A 18 -5.37 -35.65 14.77
N ARG A 19 -4.78 -36.12 13.67
CA ARG A 19 -5.52 -36.50 12.44
C ARG A 19 -6.42 -37.73 12.66
N GLY A 20 -6.16 -38.51 13.70
CA GLY A 20 -7.02 -39.59 14.19
C GLY A 20 -8.25 -39.13 14.98
N GLY A 21 -8.41 -37.82 15.23
CA GLY A 21 -9.62 -37.22 15.82
C GLY A 21 -9.50 -36.78 17.28
N ASP A 22 -8.32 -36.90 17.91
CA ASP A 22 -8.14 -36.46 19.30
C ASP A 22 -7.86 -34.94 19.38
N SER A 23 -8.94 -34.16 19.45
CA SER A 23 -8.88 -32.70 19.56
C SER A 23 -8.14 -32.18 20.81
N ALA A 24 -7.96 -32.99 21.85
CA ALA A 24 -7.24 -32.58 23.06
C ALA A 24 -5.73 -32.37 22.81
N ILE A 25 -5.20 -32.95 21.72
CA ILE A 25 -3.80 -32.77 21.31
C ILE A 25 -3.55 -31.33 20.86
N THR A 26 -4.51 -30.68 20.21
CA THR A 26 -4.38 -29.27 19.82
C THR A 26 -4.12 -28.39 21.04
N ASP A 27 -4.90 -28.56 22.11
CA ASP A 27 -4.72 -27.79 23.35
C ASP A 27 -3.37 -28.07 24.02
N PHE A 28 -2.90 -29.33 23.97
CA PHE A 28 -1.58 -29.69 24.49
C PHE A 28 -0.46 -28.96 23.74
N ILE A 29 -0.44 -29.03 22.40
CA ILE A 29 0.58 -28.37 21.58
C ILE A 29 0.50 -26.85 21.71
N MET A 30 -0.71 -26.28 21.71
CA MET A 30 -0.92 -24.84 21.89
C MET A 30 -0.32 -24.35 23.22
N ASN A 31 -0.52 -25.10 24.31
CA ASN A 31 0.07 -24.77 25.60
C ASN A 31 1.59 -24.97 25.63
N LYS A 32 2.10 -26.04 25.00
CA LYS A 32 3.55 -26.33 24.91
C LYS A 32 4.32 -25.21 24.19
N TYR A 33 3.78 -24.66 23.11
CA TYR A 33 4.44 -23.62 22.30
C TYR A 33 4.09 -22.17 22.67
N LYS A 34 3.10 -21.95 23.55
CA LYS A 34 2.74 -20.62 24.07
C LYS A 34 3.93 -19.78 24.58
N PRO A 35 4.94 -20.34 25.27
CA PRO A 35 6.12 -19.57 25.68
C PRO A 35 6.96 -19.07 24.49
N MET A 36 7.06 -19.84 23.41
CA MET A 36 7.77 -19.43 22.18
C MET A 36 7.03 -18.27 21.50
N VAL A 37 5.71 -18.36 21.38
CA VAL A 37 4.85 -17.29 20.86
C VAL A 37 5.06 -16.00 21.67
N ARG A 38 4.99 -16.08 23.01
CA ARG A 38 5.24 -14.93 23.90
C ARG A 38 6.65 -14.34 23.74
N LYS A 39 7.67 -15.19 23.57
CA LYS A 39 9.05 -14.73 23.34
C LYS A 39 9.16 -13.94 22.04
N LYS A 40 8.54 -14.41 20.95
CA LYS A 40 8.54 -13.71 19.66
C LYS A 40 7.73 -12.41 19.70
N ALA A 41 6.54 -12.42 20.30
CA ALA A 41 5.72 -11.23 20.44
C ALA A 41 6.48 -10.11 21.18
N ARG A 42 7.19 -10.45 22.27
CA ARG A 42 8.05 -9.50 22.98
C ARG A 42 9.22 -8.95 22.14
N ALA A 43 9.83 -9.78 21.30
CA ALA A 43 10.91 -9.32 20.42
C ALA A 43 10.38 -8.35 19.34
N MET A 44 9.18 -8.62 18.82
CA MET A 44 8.52 -7.80 17.81
C MET A 44 7.80 -6.58 18.41
N PHE A 45 7.47 -6.57 19.71
CA PHE A 45 6.94 -5.42 20.42
C PHE A 45 7.88 -4.20 20.33
N LEU A 46 9.20 -4.42 20.30
CA LEU A 46 10.19 -3.37 20.09
C LEU A 46 10.04 -2.67 18.71
N LEU A 47 9.32 -3.27 17.76
CA LEU A 47 9.00 -2.72 16.44
C LEU A 47 7.67 -1.93 16.42
N GLY A 48 7.02 -1.72 17.57
CA GLY A 48 5.91 -0.76 17.72
C GLY A 48 4.48 -1.33 17.66
N GLY A 49 4.22 -2.52 18.24
CA GLY A 49 2.87 -3.12 18.31
C GLY A 49 2.32 -3.32 19.74
N GLU A 50 1.02 -3.59 19.89
CA GLU A 50 0.41 -3.98 21.17
C GLU A 50 0.76 -5.46 21.49
N ASN A 51 1.40 -5.72 22.64
CA ASN A 51 1.97 -7.05 22.96
C ASN A 51 0.91 -8.17 23.03
N GLU A 52 -0.29 -7.88 23.54
CA GLU A 52 -1.38 -8.88 23.62
C GLU A 52 -1.97 -9.21 22.24
N ASP A 53 -2.13 -8.21 21.35
CA ASP A 53 -2.57 -8.42 19.96
C ASP A 53 -1.59 -9.32 19.19
N LEU A 54 -0.28 -9.04 19.36
CA LEU A 54 0.77 -9.86 18.74
C LEU A 54 0.77 -11.29 19.28
N ILE A 55 0.53 -11.48 20.59
CA ILE A 55 0.41 -12.83 21.15
C ILE A 55 -0.78 -13.55 20.53
N GLN A 56 -1.94 -12.91 20.37
CA GLN A 56 -3.11 -13.53 19.73
C GLN A 56 -2.83 -13.93 18.28
N GLU A 57 -2.25 -13.03 17.49
CA GLU A 57 -1.87 -13.30 16.10
C GLU A 57 -0.82 -14.43 16.02
N GLY A 58 0.12 -14.45 16.95
CA GLY A 58 1.04 -15.56 17.11
C GLY A 58 0.36 -16.89 17.40
N MET A 59 -0.62 -16.91 18.31
CA MET A 59 -1.40 -18.11 18.60
C MET A 59 -2.23 -18.58 17.40
N ILE A 60 -2.75 -17.65 16.58
CA ILE A 60 -3.41 -17.98 15.31
C ILE A 60 -2.41 -18.63 14.33
N GLY A 61 -1.20 -18.10 14.23
CA GLY A 61 -0.13 -18.67 13.40
C GLY A 61 0.27 -20.08 13.84
N LEU A 62 0.34 -20.31 15.15
CA LEU A 62 0.60 -21.63 15.73
C LEU A 62 -0.53 -22.62 15.43
N PHE A 63 -1.78 -22.20 15.56
CA PHE A 63 -2.93 -23.05 15.23
C PHE A 63 -2.95 -23.46 13.75
N LYS A 64 -2.65 -22.52 12.83
CA LYS A 64 -2.47 -22.83 11.41
C LYS A 64 -1.33 -23.82 11.19
N ALA A 65 -0.22 -23.67 11.91
CA ALA A 65 0.89 -24.62 11.84
C ALA A 65 0.47 -26.03 12.25
N ILE A 66 -0.29 -26.19 13.33
CA ILE A 66 -0.82 -27.50 13.78
C ILE A 66 -1.69 -28.14 12.70
N ARG A 67 -2.54 -27.36 12.04
CA ARG A 67 -3.45 -27.83 11.00
C ARG A 67 -2.73 -28.20 9.70
N ASP A 68 -1.76 -27.39 9.29
CA ASP A 68 -1.17 -27.44 7.94
C ASP A 68 0.18 -28.19 7.89
N TYR A 69 0.72 -28.63 9.03
CA TYR A 69 2.00 -29.34 9.07
C TYR A 69 1.91 -30.72 8.43
N GLU A 70 2.89 -31.02 7.57
CA GLU A 70 3.06 -32.32 6.92
C GLU A 70 4.42 -32.94 7.26
N THR A 71 4.38 -34.08 7.94
CA THR A 71 5.57 -34.84 8.39
C THR A 71 6.49 -35.27 7.24
N ARG A 72 5.98 -35.35 6.01
CA ARG A 72 6.74 -35.75 4.81
C ARG A 72 7.70 -34.67 4.29
N GLN A 73 7.60 -33.42 4.76
CA GLN A 73 8.39 -32.29 4.26
C GLN A 73 9.78 -32.15 4.92
N GLY A 74 10.19 -33.09 5.78
CA GLY A 74 11.57 -33.20 6.31
C GLY A 74 12.00 -32.08 7.29
N THR A 75 11.13 -31.14 7.61
CA THR A 75 11.37 -30.07 8.58
C THR A 75 10.63 -30.39 9.88
N SER A 76 11.26 -30.21 11.04
CA SER A 76 10.60 -30.44 12.34
C SER A 76 9.40 -29.50 12.54
N PHE A 77 8.39 -29.97 13.27
CA PHE A 77 7.22 -29.15 13.56
C PHE A 77 7.59 -27.85 14.27
N ALA A 78 8.56 -27.90 15.19
CA ALA A 78 9.03 -26.74 15.93
C ALA A 78 9.48 -25.60 15.01
N SER A 79 10.30 -25.91 13.99
CA SER A 79 10.80 -24.94 13.01
C SER A 79 9.68 -24.39 12.12
N PHE A 80 8.75 -25.25 11.71
CA PHE A 80 7.59 -24.85 10.91
C PHE A 80 6.65 -23.92 11.69
N ALA A 81 6.33 -24.28 12.94
CA ALA A 81 5.52 -23.48 13.84
C ALA A 81 6.15 -22.10 14.08
N GLU A 82 7.47 -22.04 14.33
CA GLU A 82 8.20 -20.79 14.48
C GLU A 82 8.09 -19.88 13.24
N LEU A 83 8.17 -20.45 12.03
CA LEU A 83 8.01 -19.71 10.78
C LEU A 83 6.59 -19.16 10.62
N CYS A 84 5.56 -20.00 10.81
CA CYS A 84 4.16 -19.62 10.69
C CYS A 84 3.76 -18.53 11.70
N VAL A 85 4.19 -18.68 12.95
CA VAL A 85 3.99 -17.68 14.02
C VAL A 85 4.63 -16.34 13.64
N SER A 86 5.87 -16.37 13.16
CA SER A 86 6.59 -15.13 12.78
C SER A 86 5.91 -14.42 11.62
N ARG A 87 5.47 -15.17 10.59
CA ARG A 87 4.76 -14.61 9.43
C ARG A 87 3.42 -13.98 9.82
N GLN A 88 2.62 -14.68 10.63
CA GLN A 88 1.31 -14.18 11.06
C GLN A 88 1.44 -12.88 11.88
N MET A 89 2.38 -12.84 12.83
CA MET A 89 2.68 -11.62 13.59
C MET A 89 3.16 -10.47 12.68
N TYR A 90 4.07 -10.75 11.74
CA TYR A 90 4.58 -9.72 10.83
C TYR A 90 3.49 -9.13 9.94
N SER A 91 2.62 -9.97 9.38
CA SER A 91 1.46 -9.51 8.59
C SER A 91 0.49 -8.67 9.43
N ALA A 92 0.30 -9.00 10.71
CA ALA A 92 -0.52 -8.21 11.62
C ALA A 92 0.11 -6.83 11.91
N ILE A 93 1.43 -6.76 12.10
CA ILE A 93 2.16 -5.48 12.24
C ILE A 93 1.99 -4.62 10.99
N GLU A 94 2.23 -5.17 9.80
CA GLU A 94 2.05 -4.43 8.54
C GLU A 94 0.60 -3.98 8.32
N ALA A 95 -0.38 -4.79 8.73
CA ALA A 95 -1.79 -4.43 8.64
C ALA A 95 -2.16 -3.31 9.63
N SER A 96 -1.62 -3.36 10.86
CA SER A 96 -1.81 -2.34 11.89
C SER A 96 -1.18 -1.00 11.49
N GLN A 97 0.07 -1.02 11.01
CA GLN A 97 0.78 0.17 10.52
C GLN A 97 0.07 0.81 9.32
N ARG A 98 -0.58 0.03 8.46
CA ARG A 98 -1.39 0.54 7.35
C ARG A 98 -2.73 1.16 7.78
N LYS A 99 -3.22 0.90 9.00
CA LYS A 99 -4.63 1.19 9.36
C LYS A 99 -4.87 1.98 10.65
N LYS A 100 -3.96 2.08 11.61
CA LYS A 100 -4.25 2.74 12.91
C LYS A 100 -3.59 4.15 13.02
N HIS A 101 -4.37 5.21 12.77
CA HIS A 101 -4.30 6.58 13.34
C HIS A 101 -4.04 7.85 12.49
N LEU A 102 -3.81 7.82 11.18
CA LEU A 102 -3.60 9.10 10.47
C LEU A 102 -4.86 10.02 10.38
N PRO A 103 -6.09 9.51 10.16
CA PRO A 103 -7.28 10.38 10.03
C PRO A 103 -8.11 10.57 11.31
N LEU A 104 -7.99 9.71 12.33
CA LEU A 104 -8.90 9.68 13.50
C LEU A 104 -8.37 10.43 14.74
N ASN A 105 -7.04 10.61 14.87
CA ASN A 105 -6.41 11.31 16.00
C ASN A 105 -5.95 12.74 15.64
N SER A 106 -6.20 13.18 14.40
CA SER A 106 -5.75 14.45 13.83
C SER A 106 -6.91 15.39 13.52
N TYR A 107 -8.07 15.18 14.17
CA TYR A 107 -9.18 16.12 14.07
C TYR A 107 -8.78 17.42 14.75
N VAL A 108 -8.38 18.39 13.92
CA VAL A 108 -8.26 19.78 14.33
C VAL A 108 -9.63 20.43 14.14
N SER A 109 -10.12 21.11 15.16
CA SER A 109 -11.40 21.81 15.05
C SER A 109 -11.24 22.99 14.10
N LEU A 110 -12.09 23.06 13.08
CA LEU A 110 -12.13 24.17 12.12
C LEU A 110 -12.41 25.53 12.79
N TYR A 111 -12.98 25.51 13.99
CA TYR A 111 -13.30 26.70 14.79
C TYR A 111 -12.27 26.97 15.89
N GLU A 112 -11.17 26.20 15.95
CA GLU A 112 -10.09 26.45 16.88
C GLU A 112 -9.37 27.75 16.49
N GLU A 113 -9.25 28.67 17.44
CA GLU A 113 -8.61 29.97 17.24
C GLU A 113 -7.08 29.80 17.29
N SER A 114 -6.40 29.95 16.16
CA SER A 114 -4.95 30.11 16.13
C SER A 114 -4.58 31.59 16.29
N VAL A 115 -3.41 31.87 16.88
CA VAL A 115 -2.89 33.23 17.01
C VAL A 115 -1.89 33.46 15.89
N GLU A 116 -2.34 34.09 14.82
CA GLU A 116 -1.47 34.63 13.77
C GLU A 116 -1.44 36.15 13.91
N GLU A 117 -0.24 36.74 13.98
CA GLU A 117 -0.03 38.19 14.05
C GLU A 117 -0.82 38.93 15.15
N GLY A 118 -1.07 38.26 16.29
CA GLY A 118 -1.78 38.85 17.43
C GLY A 118 -3.30 38.98 17.26
N LYS A 119 -3.87 38.44 16.17
CA LYS A 119 -5.32 38.27 16.00
C LYS A 119 -5.68 36.79 16.11
N LYS A 120 -6.84 36.53 16.71
CA LYS A 120 -7.41 35.20 16.77
C LYS A 120 -8.24 34.97 15.51
N VAL A 121 -7.85 34.01 14.69
CA VAL A 121 -8.57 33.64 13.47
C VAL A 121 -8.91 32.16 13.57
N PRO A 122 -10.17 31.75 13.33
CA PRO A 122 -10.53 30.34 13.33
C PRO A 122 -9.87 29.67 12.12
N LEU A 123 -9.43 28.43 12.30
CA LEU A 123 -8.68 27.70 11.27
C LEU A 123 -9.39 27.63 9.92
N ILE A 124 -10.73 27.58 9.91
CA ILE A 124 -11.56 27.57 8.69
C ILE A 124 -11.30 28.77 7.77
N ASP A 125 -10.96 29.92 8.33
CA ASP A 125 -10.72 31.16 7.56
C ASP A 125 -9.30 31.22 6.98
N THR A 126 -8.41 30.31 7.40
CA THR A 126 -7.02 30.20 6.91
C THR A 126 -6.81 29.06 5.91
N ILE A 127 -7.81 28.20 5.70
CA ILE A 127 -7.70 27.07 4.76
C ILE A 127 -7.92 27.57 3.33
N GLU A 128 -6.84 27.61 2.54
CA GLU A 128 -6.94 27.86 1.10
C GLU A 128 -7.52 26.64 0.37
N PRO A 129 -8.46 26.84 -0.58
CA PRO A 129 -9.00 25.75 -1.38
C PRO A 129 -7.90 25.14 -2.27
N GLN A 130 -7.89 23.81 -2.36
CA GLN A 130 -6.95 23.05 -3.21
C GLN A 130 -7.18 23.27 -4.71
N GLU A 131 -8.40 23.66 -5.10
CA GLU A 131 -8.79 23.93 -6.48
C GLU A 131 -9.44 25.31 -6.60
N GLU A 132 -9.15 26.00 -7.70
CA GLU A 132 -9.68 27.31 -8.03
C GLU A 132 -11.19 27.21 -8.32
N ASN A 133 -12.02 27.62 -7.35
CA ASN A 133 -13.48 27.58 -7.47
C ASN A 133 -14.09 28.89 -8.01
N ASN A 134 -13.25 29.82 -8.48
CA ASN A 134 -13.74 31.04 -9.10
C ASN A 134 -14.33 30.72 -10.50
N PRO A 135 -15.64 30.93 -10.73
CA PRO A 135 -16.28 30.62 -12.01
C PRO A 135 -15.71 31.43 -13.18
N GLU A 136 -15.21 32.64 -12.94
CA GLU A 136 -14.53 33.46 -13.94
C GLU A 136 -13.17 32.84 -14.31
N ALA A 137 -12.38 32.41 -13.33
CA ALA A 137 -11.10 31.73 -13.56
C ALA A 137 -11.27 30.38 -14.26
N LEU A 138 -12.33 29.64 -13.93
CA LEU A 138 -12.69 28.38 -14.60
C LEU A 138 -13.18 28.61 -16.04
N TYR A 139 -13.92 29.69 -16.29
CA TYR A 139 -14.37 30.08 -17.63
C TYR A 139 -13.18 30.46 -18.52
N PHE A 140 -12.32 31.37 -18.03
CA PHE A 140 -11.09 31.74 -18.73
C PHE A 140 -10.16 30.54 -18.92
N GLY A 141 -10.06 29.65 -17.93
CA GLY A 141 -9.26 28.43 -18.03
C GLY A 141 -9.72 27.49 -19.14
N LYS A 142 -11.04 27.37 -19.38
CA LYS A 142 -11.60 26.58 -20.48
C LYS A 142 -11.29 27.20 -21.85
N GLU A 143 -11.61 28.49 -22.04
CA GLU A 143 -11.30 29.19 -23.30
C GLU A 143 -9.81 29.18 -23.61
N PHE A 144 -8.97 29.42 -22.60
CA PHE A 144 -7.52 29.34 -22.73
C PHE A 144 -7.06 27.95 -23.15
N THR A 145 -7.59 26.89 -22.52
CA THR A 145 -7.24 25.51 -22.85
C THR A 145 -7.62 25.14 -24.28
N GLU A 146 -8.80 25.58 -24.74
CA GLU A 146 -9.27 25.36 -26.11
C GLU A 146 -8.39 26.07 -27.13
N ILE A 147 -8.17 27.38 -26.96
CA ILE A 147 -7.32 28.20 -27.85
C ILE A 147 -5.88 27.67 -27.88
N PHE A 148 -5.34 27.31 -26.71
CA PHE A 148 -4.01 26.74 -26.60
C PHE A 148 -3.90 25.39 -27.30
N SER A 149 -4.92 24.52 -27.17
CA SER A 149 -4.96 23.22 -27.84
C SER A 149 -4.98 23.37 -29.36
N GLU A 150 -5.79 24.28 -29.89
CA GLU A 150 -5.85 24.57 -31.33
C GLU A 150 -4.52 25.09 -31.86
N ARG A 151 -3.97 26.14 -31.24
CA ARG A 151 -2.66 26.71 -31.63
C ARG A 151 -1.53 25.70 -31.53
N LEU A 152 -1.54 24.85 -30.49
CA LEU A 152 -0.55 23.79 -30.37
C LEU A 152 -0.66 22.82 -31.55
N LYS A 153 -1.86 22.32 -31.86
CA LYS A 153 -2.09 21.38 -32.98
C LYS A 153 -1.65 21.95 -34.32
N GLU A 154 -1.87 23.25 -34.58
CA GLU A 154 -1.42 23.94 -35.79
C GLU A 154 0.12 24.02 -35.91
N ASN A 155 0.82 24.08 -34.77
CA ASN A 155 2.29 24.15 -34.73
C ASN A 155 2.96 22.77 -34.72
N LEU A 156 2.20 21.69 -34.58
CA LEU A 156 2.70 20.32 -34.63
C LEU A 156 2.69 19.79 -36.06
N SER A 157 3.70 18.99 -36.39
CA SER A 157 3.68 18.18 -37.61
C SER A 157 2.61 17.09 -37.50
N THR A 158 2.21 16.51 -38.63
CA THR A 158 1.26 15.38 -38.67
C THR A 158 1.68 14.21 -37.78
N LEU A 159 2.98 13.87 -37.73
CA LEU A 159 3.47 12.83 -36.83
C LEU A 159 3.35 13.24 -35.36
N GLU A 160 3.67 14.48 -35.03
CA GLU A 160 3.59 14.99 -33.66
C GLU A 160 2.13 15.08 -33.18
N ASN A 161 1.19 15.44 -34.05
CA ASN A 161 -0.24 15.44 -33.72
C ASN A 161 -0.74 14.04 -33.37
N HIS A 162 -0.44 13.02 -34.19
CA HIS A 162 -0.83 11.64 -33.89
C HIS A 162 -0.14 11.10 -32.62
N VAL A 163 1.13 11.45 -32.39
CA VAL A 163 1.85 11.08 -31.16
C VAL A 163 1.22 11.75 -29.94
N LEU A 164 0.89 13.04 -30.01
CA LEU A 164 0.26 13.79 -28.92
C LEU A 164 -1.11 13.20 -28.58
N GLU A 165 -1.96 12.94 -29.57
CA GLU A 165 -3.29 12.38 -29.37
C GLU A 165 -3.26 11.03 -28.65
N LEU A 166 -2.46 10.07 -29.15
CA LEU A 166 -2.32 8.75 -28.53
C LEU A 166 -1.71 8.83 -27.12
N HIS A 167 -0.78 9.77 -26.89
CA HIS A 167 -0.17 9.99 -25.58
C HIS A 167 -1.17 10.55 -24.56
N LEU A 168 -2.02 11.51 -24.97
CA LEU A 168 -3.08 12.07 -24.13
C LEU A 168 -4.16 11.03 -23.78
N MET A 169 -4.35 10.01 -24.63
CA MET A 169 -5.19 8.84 -24.33
C MET A 169 -4.54 7.85 -23.34
N GLY A 170 -3.34 8.14 -22.82
CA GLY A 170 -2.63 7.31 -21.86
C GLY A 170 -1.80 6.18 -22.48
N THR A 171 -1.54 6.22 -23.79
CA THR A 171 -0.76 5.18 -24.47
C THR A 171 0.73 5.36 -24.22
N ASP A 172 1.43 4.28 -23.86
CA ASP A 172 2.89 4.29 -23.68
C ASP A 172 3.62 4.55 -25.02
N TYR A 173 4.74 5.27 -24.97
CA TYR A 173 5.50 5.68 -26.16
C TYR A 173 5.99 4.50 -27.01
N ARG A 174 6.25 3.33 -26.43
CA ARG A 174 6.62 2.12 -27.18
C ARG A 174 5.42 1.59 -27.94
N LYS A 175 4.24 1.61 -27.33
CA LYS A 175 3.00 1.19 -27.97
C LYS A 175 2.57 2.16 -29.07
N ILE A 176 2.78 3.46 -28.88
CA ILE A 176 2.60 4.48 -29.92
C ILE A 176 3.53 4.19 -31.11
N ALA A 177 4.79 3.81 -30.85
CA ALA A 177 5.74 3.49 -31.91
C ALA A 177 5.27 2.29 -32.77
N GLU A 178 4.74 1.24 -32.12
CA GLU A 178 4.11 0.12 -32.83
C GLU A 178 2.90 0.56 -33.66
N LEU A 179 1.97 1.32 -33.08
CA LEU A 179 0.74 1.78 -33.74
C LEU A 179 1.01 2.66 -34.96
N LEU A 180 2.06 3.49 -34.91
CA LEU A 180 2.42 4.40 -35.99
C LEU A 180 3.46 3.81 -36.96
N GLY A 181 3.91 2.57 -36.75
CA GLY A 181 4.95 1.94 -37.55
C GLY A 181 6.28 2.70 -37.51
N LYS A 182 6.62 3.29 -36.36
CA LYS A 182 7.84 4.09 -36.14
C LYS A 182 8.74 3.44 -35.11
N SER A 183 9.99 3.89 -35.02
CA SER A 183 10.88 3.47 -33.94
C SER A 183 10.52 4.18 -32.62
N PRO A 184 10.73 3.55 -31.46
CA PRO A 184 10.52 4.20 -30.16
C PRO A 184 11.29 5.52 -30.01
N LYS A 185 12.50 5.60 -30.60
CA LYS A 185 13.30 6.83 -30.64
C LYS A 185 12.63 7.95 -31.44
N ALA A 186 11.93 7.63 -32.53
CA ALA A 186 11.23 8.64 -33.32
C ALA A 186 10.02 9.22 -32.57
N VAL A 187 9.31 8.39 -31.80
CA VAL A 187 8.20 8.82 -30.94
C VAL A 187 8.70 9.65 -29.76
N ASP A 188 9.77 9.23 -29.09
CA ASP A 188 10.40 10.00 -28.01
C ASP A 188 10.85 11.38 -28.50
N ASN A 189 11.54 11.44 -29.65
CA ASN A 189 11.93 12.70 -30.27
C ASN A 189 10.72 13.58 -30.62
N ALA A 190 9.58 12.98 -31.01
CA ALA A 190 8.35 13.73 -31.26
C ALA A 190 7.79 14.32 -29.96
N LEU A 191 7.72 13.54 -28.87
CA LEU A 191 7.29 14.01 -27.54
C LEU A 191 8.16 15.17 -27.03
N GLN A 192 9.48 15.08 -27.20
CA GLN A 192 10.41 16.16 -26.83
C GLN A 192 10.15 17.45 -27.63
N ARG A 193 9.90 17.34 -28.94
CA ARG A 193 9.57 18.50 -29.78
C ARG A 193 8.21 19.09 -29.44
N ILE A 194 7.20 18.25 -29.19
CA ILE A 194 5.87 18.68 -28.72
C ILE A 194 5.99 19.48 -27.44
N LYS A 195 6.72 18.95 -26.43
CA LYS A 195 6.96 19.63 -25.16
C LYS A 195 7.63 20.99 -25.36
N SER A 196 8.65 21.05 -26.22
CA SER A 196 9.38 22.29 -26.52
C SER A 196 8.50 23.34 -27.22
N LYS A 197 7.63 22.91 -28.14
CA LYS A 197 6.69 23.79 -28.85
C LYS A 197 5.59 24.29 -27.91
N ALA A 198 5.02 23.43 -27.09
CA ALA A 198 4.03 23.77 -26.07
C ALA A 198 4.59 24.80 -25.08
N GLN A 199 5.83 24.60 -24.59
CA GLN A 199 6.49 25.55 -23.69
C GLN A 199 6.73 26.93 -24.32
N LYS A 200 7.05 26.98 -25.62
CA LYS A 200 7.22 28.25 -26.35
C LYS A 200 5.89 28.97 -26.52
N LEU A 201 4.83 28.26 -26.89
CA LEU A 201 3.48 28.83 -27.01
C LEU A 201 2.99 29.38 -25.67
N LEU A 202 3.15 28.61 -24.59
CA LEU A 202 2.74 29.04 -23.24
C LEU A 202 3.44 30.34 -22.80
N LYS A 203 4.74 30.49 -23.11
CA LYS A 203 5.50 31.73 -22.80
C LYS A 203 5.05 32.94 -23.62
N ASN A 204 4.49 32.72 -24.81
CA ASN A 204 4.01 33.80 -25.67
C ASN A 204 2.60 34.26 -25.28
N GLU A 205 1.79 33.41 -24.63
CA GLU A 205 0.46 33.78 -24.16
C GLU A 205 0.44 34.40 -22.75
N LEU A 206 1.50 34.18 -21.96
CA LEU A 206 1.68 34.78 -20.62
C LEU A 206 2.39 36.16 -20.65
N ARG A 207 2.53 36.78 -21.83
CA ARG A 207 3.08 38.13 -22.03
C ARG A 207 2.00 39.07 -22.52
#